data_AF-A0A1S4C4K4-F1
#
_entry.id   AF-A0A1S4C4K4-F1
#
_cell.length_a   1.000
_cell.length_b   1.000
_cell.length_c   1.000
_cell.angle_alpha   90.00
_cell.angle_beta   90.00
_cell.angle_gamma   90.00
#
_symmetry.space_group_name_H-M   'P 1'
#
loop_
_entity.id
_entity.type
_entity.pdbx_description
1 polymer ?
#
loop_
_entity_poly.entity_id
_entity_poly.type
_entity_poly.pdbx_seq_one_letter_code
_entity_poly.pdbx_strand_id
1 'polypeptide(L)'
;MEDHVLHLRKVLSILRKEQLFAKLSNCSFGQPKVEYLGHIISGEGVSTNPSKIEAMANWPTPKSVKDLKGFLGLTDYYRRFVKSYGVISRPLTNLLKKNGFHWDVDSEAAFQALKEAMTTAHVLALADFNKYFVVETDACSSRMGAILMQQGKLIAFFSKALAPRHMGLSTYEKEYMVVLSA
;
A
#
# COMPACT_ATOMS: atom_id res chain seq x y z
N MET A 1 11.62 10.69 25.62
CA MET A 1 10.57 11.65 26.05
C MET A 1 11.08 13.08 26.01
N GLU A 2 12.31 13.35 26.46
CA GLU A 2 12.93 14.68 26.44
C GLU A 2 12.95 15.32 25.04
N ASP A 3 13.43 14.59 24.02
CA ASP A 3 13.43 15.06 22.63
C ASP A 3 12.02 15.37 22.11
N HIS A 4 11.03 14.57 22.50
CA HIS A 4 9.64 14.79 22.09
C HIS A 4 9.12 16.13 22.62
N VAL A 5 9.38 16.44 23.88
CA VAL A 5 9.00 17.74 24.49
C VAL A 5 9.75 18.89 23.81
N LEU A 6 11.03 18.72 23.50
CA LEU A 6 11.82 19.72 22.77
C LEU A 6 11.22 20.02 21.39
N HIS A 7 10.91 18.98 20.61
CA HIS A 7 10.30 19.11 19.29
C HIS A 7 8.91 19.73 19.36
N LEU A 8 8.09 19.31 20.33
CA LEU A 8 6.75 19.86 20.53
C LEU A 8 6.81 21.36 20.84
N ARG A 9 7.73 21.80 21.71
CA ARG A 9 7.95 23.23 21.97
C ARG A 9 8.29 23.99 20.70
N LYS A 10 9.21 23.49 19.88
CA LYS A 10 9.59 24.13 18.60
C LYS A 10 8.39 24.29 17.68
N VAL A 11 7.62 23.21 17.46
CA VAL A 11 6.45 23.23 16.58
C VAL A 11 5.37 24.18 17.10
N LEU A 12 5.01 24.10 18.38
CA LEU A 12 3.98 24.95 18.97
C LEU A 12 4.39 26.44 18.99
N SER A 13 5.68 26.74 19.19
CA SER A 13 6.21 28.11 19.08
C SER A 13 6.06 28.66 17.66
N ILE A 14 6.32 27.85 16.63
CA ILE A 14 6.11 28.24 15.23
C ILE A 14 4.63 28.47 14.95
N LEU A 15 3.75 27.54 15.34
CA LEU A 15 2.30 27.69 15.16
C LEU A 15 1.78 28.97 15.81
N ARG A 16 2.24 29.27 17.03
CA ARG A 16 1.89 30.52 17.72
C ARG A 16 2.39 31.76 16.98
N LYS A 17 3.63 31.75 16.49
CA LYS A 17 4.21 32.86 15.74
C LYS A 17 3.42 33.14 14.45
N GLU A 18 3.08 32.09 13.72
CA GLU A 18 2.38 32.16 12.43
C GLU A 18 0.84 32.21 12.57
N GLN A 19 0.32 32.33 13.81
CA GLN A 19 -1.12 32.38 14.10
C GLN A 19 -1.91 31.18 13.53
N LEU A 20 -1.30 29.99 13.55
CA LEU A 20 -1.93 28.73 13.17
C LEU A 20 -2.44 28.00 14.43
N PHE A 21 -3.67 27.48 14.34
CA PHE A 21 -4.34 26.85 15.46
C PHE A 21 -4.57 25.36 15.22
N ALA A 22 -4.15 24.53 16.16
CA ALA A 22 -4.46 23.10 16.16
C ALA A 22 -5.69 22.85 17.05
N LYS A 23 -6.66 22.07 16.54
CA LYS A 23 -7.81 21.65 17.34
C LYS A 23 -7.37 20.59 18.35
N LEU A 24 -7.42 20.91 19.64
CA LEU A 24 -6.93 20.04 20.71
C LEU A 24 -7.57 18.64 20.69
N SER A 25 -8.86 18.54 20.34
CA SER A 25 -9.56 17.24 20.23
C SER A 25 -8.98 16.29 19.18
N ASN A 26 -8.22 16.81 18.21
CA ASN A 26 -7.60 16.02 17.15
C ASN A 26 -6.09 15.82 17.40
N CYS A 27 -5.57 16.33 18.52
CA CYS A 27 -4.16 16.21 18.86
C CYS A 27 -3.92 14.98 19.72
N SER A 28 -2.80 14.30 19.48
CA SER A 28 -2.32 13.19 20.30
C SER A 28 -0.83 13.41 20.56
N PHE A 29 -0.43 13.39 21.83
CA PHE A 29 0.93 13.68 22.26
C PHE A 29 1.54 12.50 23.00
N GLY A 30 2.84 12.26 22.82
CA GLY A 30 3.61 11.24 23.55
C GLY A 30 3.09 9.81 23.42
N GLN A 31 2.38 9.47 22.34
CA GLN A 31 1.79 8.14 22.16
C GLN A 31 2.80 7.14 21.57
N PRO A 32 2.79 5.87 22.00
CA PRO A 32 3.64 4.82 21.41
C PRO A 32 3.17 4.39 20.00
N LYS A 33 1.90 4.67 19.67
CA LYS A 33 1.31 4.48 18.35
C LYS A 33 0.39 5.65 18.01
N VAL A 34 0.36 6.09 16.76
CA VAL A 34 -0.48 7.19 16.31
C VAL A 34 -1.11 6.88 14.97
N GLU A 35 -2.38 7.28 14.79
CA GLU A 35 -3.01 7.27 13.48
C GLU A 35 -2.58 8.50 12.69
N TYR A 36 -2.06 8.30 11.48
CA TYR A 36 -1.65 9.37 10.60
C TYR A 36 -1.92 9.00 9.14
N LEU A 37 -2.68 9.84 8.44
CA LEU A 37 -3.04 9.67 7.02
C LEU A 37 -3.58 8.26 6.69
N GLY A 38 -4.40 7.67 7.56
CA GLY A 38 -4.98 6.34 7.32
C GLY A 38 -4.05 5.16 7.65
N HIS A 39 -2.88 5.41 8.22
CA HIS A 39 -1.96 4.40 8.72
C HIS A 39 -1.82 4.47 10.24
N ILE A 40 -1.37 3.38 10.85
CA ILE A 40 -0.89 3.37 12.23
C ILE A 40 0.63 3.37 12.19
N ILE A 41 1.25 4.36 12.83
CA ILE A 41 2.70 4.48 12.97
C ILE A 41 3.05 4.13 14.41
N SER A 42 4.00 3.20 14.60
CA SER A 42 4.52 2.78 15.90
C SER A 42 6.03 2.57 15.85
N GLY A 43 6.63 2.20 16.98
CA GLY A 43 8.05 1.79 17.02
C GLY A 43 8.37 0.53 16.21
N GLU A 44 7.36 -0.29 15.88
CA GLU A 44 7.53 -1.49 15.06
C GLU A 44 7.55 -1.16 13.56
N GLY A 45 6.88 -0.08 13.16
CA GLY A 45 6.79 0.35 11.77
C GLY A 45 5.47 1.04 11.45
N VAL A 46 5.04 0.88 10.21
CA VAL A 46 3.79 1.40 9.65
C VAL A 46 2.88 0.24 9.32
N SER A 47 1.62 0.31 9.73
CA SER A 47 0.59 -0.67 9.39
C SER A 47 -0.67 0.00 8.85
N THR A 48 -1.52 -0.79 8.20
CA THR A 48 -2.85 -0.35 7.77
C THR A 48 -3.73 -0.08 8.99
N ASN A 49 -4.57 0.95 8.93
CA ASN A 49 -5.54 1.24 9.99
C ASN A 49 -6.59 0.11 10.10
N PRO A 50 -6.84 -0.46 11.29
CA PRO A 50 -7.83 -1.52 11.50
C PRO A 50 -9.23 -1.19 10.96
N SER A 51 -9.69 0.06 11.10
CA SER A 51 -11.00 0.48 10.55
C SER A 51 -11.04 0.40 9.02
N LYS A 52 -9.91 0.63 8.35
CA LYS A 52 -9.79 0.53 6.89
C LYS A 52 -9.69 -0.92 6.45
N ILE A 53 -9.00 -1.76 7.23
CA ILE A 53 -9.01 -3.22 7.04
C ILE A 53 -10.43 -3.76 7.13
N GLU A 54 -11.17 -3.40 8.18
CA GLU A 54 -12.55 -3.82 8.39
C GLU A 54 -13.46 -3.35 7.25
N ALA A 55 -13.32 -2.10 6.80
CA ALA A 55 -14.07 -1.58 5.66
C ALA A 55 -13.80 -2.38 4.36
N MET A 56 -12.55 -2.77 4.10
CA MET A 56 -12.20 -3.61 2.94
C MET A 56 -12.71 -5.05 3.10
N ALA A 57 -12.60 -5.62 4.30
CA ALA A 57 -13.06 -6.98 4.62
C ALA A 57 -14.59 -7.13 4.56
N ASN A 58 -15.33 -6.07 4.91
CA ASN A 58 -16.79 -6.05 4.86
C ASN A 58 -17.33 -5.43 3.57
N TRP A 59 -16.47 -5.11 2.60
CA TRP A 59 -16.91 -4.50 1.35
C TRP A 59 -17.88 -5.43 0.61
N PRO A 60 -19.05 -4.94 0.19
CA PRO A 60 -20.03 -5.75 -0.52
C PRO A 60 -19.56 -6.05 -1.95
N THR A 61 -19.99 -7.19 -2.50
CA THR A 61 -19.68 -7.55 -3.89
C THR A 61 -20.10 -6.42 -4.85
N PRO A 62 -19.17 -5.82 -5.61
CA PRO A 62 -19.46 -4.73 -6.54
C PRO A 62 -20.50 -5.13 -7.59
N LYS A 63 -21.55 -4.32 -7.74
CA LYS A 63 -22.60 -4.53 -8.75
C LYS A 63 -22.45 -3.61 -9.96
N SER A 64 -21.51 -2.66 -9.89
CA SER A 64 -21.24 -1.71 -10.96
C SER A 64 -19.75 -1.39 -11.06
N VAL A 65 -19.35 -0.85 -12.22
CA VAL A 65 -18.00 -0.30 -12.44
C VAL A 65 -17.65 0.77 -11.41
N LYS A 66 -18.63 1.58 -10.98
CA LYS A 66 -18.41 2.63 -9.98
C LYS A 66 -18.04 2.04 -8.62
N ASP A 67 -18.76 1.01 -8.18
CA ASP A 67 -18.50 0.34 -6.91
C ASP A 67 -17.14 -0.34 -6.92
N LEU A 68 -16.81 -0.98 -8.05
CA LEU A 68 -15.51 -1.64 -8.23
C LEU A 68 -14.35 -0.65 -8.21
N LYS A 69 -14.50 0.52 -8.85
CA LYS A 69 -13.50 1.60 -8.77
C LYS A 69 -13.31 2.10 -7.34
N GLY A 70 -14.38 2.19 -6.55
CA GLY A 70 -14.30 2.56 -5.13
C GLY A 70 -13.47 1.56 -4.33
N PHE A 71 -13.75 0.26 -4.49
CA PHE A 71 -12.99 -0.81 -3.85
C PHE A 71 -11.51 -0.82 -4.27
N LEU A 72 -11.26 -0.76 -5.58
CA LEU A 72 -9.89 -0.76 -6.12
C LEU A 72 -9.13 0.50 -5.71
N GLY A 73 -9.76 1.66 -5.63
CA GLY A 73 -9.11 2.88 -5.15
C GLY A 73 -8.66 2.79 -3.69
N LEU A 74 -9.49 2.22 -2.82
CA LEU A 74 -9.13 2.03 -1.42
C LEU A 74 -8.03 0.97 -1.26
N THR A 75 -8.15 -0.16 -1.93
CA THR A 75 -7.18 -1.25 -1.84
C THR A 75 -5.83 -0.90 -2.49
N ASP A 76 -5.83 -0.14 -3.60
CA ASP A 76 -4.60 0.32 -4.27
C ASP A 76 -3.81 1.29 -3.39
N TYR A 77 -4.47 2.10 -2.55
CA TYR A 77 -3.78 2.95 -1.56
C TYR A 77 -2.90 2.12 -0.60
N TYR A 78 -3.34 0.92 -0.24
CA TYR A 78 -2.62 -0.01 0.64
C TYR A 78 -1.82 -1.09 -0.10
N ARG A 79 -1.68 -1.01 -1.44
CA ARG A 79 -0.96 -2.02 -2.24
C ARG A 79 0.45 -2.35 -1.74
N ARG A 80 1.14 -1.37 -1.15
CA ARG A 80 2.53 -1.52 -0.67
C ARG A 80 2.68 -2.51 0.49
N PHE A 81 1.57 -2.83 1.17
CA PHE A 81 1.52 -3.77 2.29
C PHE A 81 1.13 -5.19 1.85
N VAL A 82 0.79 -5.35 0.56
CA VAL A 82 0.25 -6.59 0.00
C VAL A 82 1.21 -7.15 -1.06
N LYS A 83 1.78 -8.32 -0.79
CA LYS A 83 2.57 -9.07 -1.76
C LYS A 83 1.69 -9.41 -2.96
N SER A 84 2.22 -9.21 -4.17
CA SER A 84 1.55 -9.56 -5.43
C SER A 84 0.20 -8.86 -5.66
N TYR A 85 -0.04 -7.68 -5.08
CA TYR A 85 -1.29 -6.92 -5.25
C TYR A 85 -1.72 -6.81 -6.72
N GLY A 86 -0.79 -6.45 -7.61
CA GLY A 86 -1.06 -6.26 -9.04
C GLY A 86 -1.50 -7.54 -9.75
N VAL A 87 -1.17 -8.70 -9.18
CA VAL A 87 -1.60 -10.01 -9.66
C VAL A 87 -3.03 -10.30 -9.25
N ILE A 88 -3.31 -10.15 -7.95
CA ILE A 88 -4.59 -10.46 -7.33
C ILE A 88 -5.68 -9.53 -7.89
N SER A 89 -5.37 -8.24 -8.04
CA SER A 89 -6.30 -7.23 -8.57
C SER A 89 -6.49 -7.28 -10.09
N ARG A 90 -5.69 -8.05 -10.85
CA ARG A 90 -5.73 -8.03 -12.31
C ARG A 90 -7.10 -8.40 -12.90
N PRO A 91 -7.77 -9.49 -12.48
CA PRO A 91 -9.10 -9.82 -12.98
C PRO A 91 -10.09 -8.67 -12.75
N LEU A 92 -10.04 -8.05 -11.57
CA LEU A 92 -10.87 -6.89 -11.22
C LEU A 92 -10.57 -5.66 -12.10
N THR A 93 -9.30 -5.34 -12.34
CA THR A 93 -8.93 -4.22 -13.23
C THR A 93 -9.34 -4.44 -14.69
N ASN A 94 -9.44 -5.70 -15.15
CA ASN A 94 -9.95 -6.01 -16.48
C ASN A 94 -11.42 -5.63 -16.63
N LEU A 95 -12.22 -5.76 -15.56
CA LEU A 95 -13.63 -5.36 -15.55
C LEU A 95 -13.84 -3.84 -15.73
N LEU A 96 -12.79 -3.03 -15.52
CA LEU A 96 -12.83 -1.59 -15.73
C LEU A 96 -12.65 -1.17 -17.20
N LYS A 97 -12.31 -2.11 -18.09
CA LYS A 97 -12.18 -1.85 -19.53
C LYS A 97 -13.55 -1.58 -20.15
N LYS A 98 -13.56 -0.94 -21.33
CA LYS A 98 -14.80 -0.64 -22.08
C LYS A 98 -15.61 -1.93 -22.29
N ASN A 99 -16.88 -1.92 -21.88
CA ASN A 99 -17.79 -3.07 -21.92
C ASN A 99 -17.26 -4.33 -21.20
N GLY A 100 -16.33 -4.17 -20.24
CA GLY A 100 -15.67 -5.29 -19.58
C GLY A 100 -16.33 -5.76 -18.28
N PHE A 101 -17.35 -5.06 -17.79
CA PHE A 101 -17.96 -5.40 -16.50
C PHE A 101 -18.87 -6.63 -16.62
N HIS A 102 -18.28 -7.78 -16.34
CA HIS A 102 -18.95 -9.07 -16.22
C HIS A 102 -18.42 -9.76 -14.96
N TRP A 103 -19.26 -9.89 -13.94
CA TRP A 103 -18.85 -10.52 -12.68
C TRP A 103 -18.94 -12.04 -12.80
N ASP A 104 -17.79 -12.70 -12.92
CA ASP A 104 -17.65 -14.15 -13.03
C ASP A 104 -16.96 -14.77 -11.81
N VAL A 105 -16.75 -16.09 -11.87
CA VAL A 105 -16.08 -16.86 -10.82
C VAL A 105 -14.66 -16.37 -10.57
N ASP A 106 -13.92 -15.99 -11.61
CA ASP A 106 -12.56 -15.48 -11.50
C ASP A 106 -12.51 -14.10 -10.80
N SER A 107 -13.48 -13.24 -11.11
CA SER A 107 -13.64 -11.93 -10.48
C SER A 107 -14.03 -12.05 -9.01
N GLU A 108 -14.94 -12.97 -8.68
CA GLU A 108 -15.30 -13.25 -7.28
C GLU A 108 -14.09 -13.82 -6.50
N ALA A 109 -13.36 -14.78 -7.08
CA ALA A 109 -12.16 -15.33 -6.47
C ALA A 109 -11.08 -14.25 -6.24
N ALA A 110 -10.86 -13.37 -7.23
CA ALA A 110 -9.93 -12.25 -7.09
C ALA A 110 -10.38 -11.23 -6.03
N PHE A 111 -11.68 -10.96 -5.94
CA PHE A 111 -12.26 -10.08 -4.93
C PHE A 111 -12.03 -10.62 -3.52
N GLN A 112 -12.35 -11.89 -3.27
CA GLN A 112 -12.13 -12.51 -1.96
C GLN A 112 -10.64 -12.62 -1.61
N ALA A 113 -9.80 -13.04 -2.56
CA ALA A 113 -8.36 -13.09 -2.35
C ALA A 113 -7.77 -11.71 -2.01
N LEU A 114 -8.28 -10.63 -2.61
CA LEU A 114 -7.80 -9.29 -2.30
C LEU A 114 -8.24 -8.83 -0.90
N LYS A 115 -9.45 -9.18 -0.48
CA LYS A 115 -9.93 -8.90 0.88
C LYS A 115 -9.09 -9.61 1.93
N GLU A 116 -8.79 -10.89 1.73
CA GLU A 116 -7.92 -11.68 2.60
C GLU A 116 -6.48 -11.15 2.61
N ALA A 117 -5.94 -10.75 1.46
CA ALA A 117 -4.61 -10.16 1.39
C ALA A 117 -4.52 -8.83 2.16
N MET A 118 -5.62 -8.07 2.24
CA MET A 118 -5.68 -6.83 3.02
C MET A 118 -5.78 -7.05 4.53
N THR A 119 -6.38 -8.16 4.98
CA THR A 119 -6.46 -8.51 6.40
C THR A 119 -5.14 -9.12 6.91
N THR A 120 -4.37 -9.74 6.03
CA THR A 120 -3.05 -10.34 6.33
C THR A 120 -1.88 -9.42 5.94
N ALA A 121 -2.17 -8.14 5.69
CA ALA A 121 -1.18 -7.14 5.31
C ALA A 121 -0.09 -6.98 6.38
N HIS A 122 1.17 -6.88 5.94
CA HIS A 122 2.33 -6.87 6.84
C HIS A 122 2.51 -5.50 7.51
N VAL A 123 3.13 -5.47 8.69
CA VAL A 123 3.71 -4.25 9.24
C VAL A 123 5.01 -3.97 8.48
N LEU A 124 5.13 -2.78 7.90
CA LEU A 124 6.31 -2.35 7.15
C LEU A 124 7.23 -1.53 8.04
N ALA A 125 8.53 -1.80 8.03
CA ALA A 125 9.50 -1.00 8.74
C ALA A 125 9.61 0.41 8.15
N LEU A 126 9.92 1.39 9.00
CA LEU A 126 10.29 2.74 8.55
C LEU A 126 11.67 2.70 7.88
N ALA A 127 11.78 3.33 6.73
CA ALA A 127 13.03 3.41 5.99
C ALA A 127 14.07 4.25 6.76
N ASP A 128 15.28 3.71 6.87
CA ASP A 128 16.44 4.38 7.44
C ASP A 128 17.40 4.74 6.31
N PHE A 129 17.43 6.00 5.91
CA PHE A 129 18.23 6.47 4.78
C PHE A 129 19.75 6.42 5.03
N ASN A 130 20.19 6.10 6.25
CA ASN A 130 21.60 5.88 6.57
C ASN A 130 22.05 4.43 6.34
N LYS A 131 21.13 3.55 5.91
CA LYS A 131 21.39 2.13 5.68
C LYS A 131 21.14 1.75 4.22
N TYR A 132 21.84 0.71 3.78
CA TYR A 132 21.65 0.16 2.45
C TYR A 132 20.27 -0.47 2.31
N PHE A 133 19.62 -0.15 1.19
CA PHE A 133 18.43 -0.83 0.73
C PHE A 133 18.81 -2.09 -0.04
N VAL A 134 18.01 -3.14 0.13
CA VAL A 134 18.07 -4.36 -0.68
C VAL A 134 16.78 -4.42 -1.50
N VAL A 135 16.92 -4.55 -2.81
CA VAL A 135 15.80 -4.76 -3.73
C VAL A 135 15.91 -6.17 -4.27
N GLU A 136 14.87 -6.97 -4.00
CA GLU A 136 14.72 -8.28 -4.62
C GLU A 136 13.65 -8.17 -5.71
N THR A 137 13.99 -8.56 -6.93
CA THR A 137 13.06 -8.55 -8.06
C THR A 137 12.69 -9.96 -8.47
N ASP A 138 11.49 -10.11 -9.01
CA ASP A 138 11.05 -11.31 -9.70
C ASP A 138 10.17 -10.90 -10.89
N ALA A 139 10.47 -11.47 -12.05
CA ALA A 139 9.68 -11.29 -13.25
C ALA A 139 9.28 -12.64 -13.86
N CYS A 140 8.01 -12.74 -14.25
CA CYS A 140 7.48 -13.88 -14.97
C CYS A 140 6.98 -13.47 -16.36
N SER A 141 6.50 -14.43 -17.14
CA SER A 141 5.99 -14.20 -18.51
C SER A 141 4.97 -13.07 -18.64
N SER A 142 4.23 -12.75 -17.57
CA SER A 142 3.12 -11.80 -17.60
C SER A 142 3.11 -10.79 -16.46
N ARG A 143 4.11 -10.80 -15.56
CA ARG A 143 4.11 -10.03 -14.31
C ARG A 143 5.52 -9.66 -13.88
N MET A 144 5.61 -8.61 -13.07
CA MET A 144 6.82 -8.21 -12.38
C MET A 144 6.51 -7.76 -10.96
N GLY A 145 7.43 -8.00 -10.04
CA GLY A 145 7.32 -7.57 -8.67
C GLY A 145 8.69 -7.33 -8.05
N ALA A 146 8.71 -6.48 -7.03
CA ALA A 146 9.91 -6.23 -6.24
C ALA A 146 9.56 -6.12 -4.76
N ILE A 147 10.52 -6.43 -3.91
CA ILE A 147 10.45 -6.23 -2.48
C ILE A 147 11.59 -5.31 -2.09
N LEU A 148 11.26 -4.21 -1.40
CA LEU A 148 12.23 -3.30 -0.81
C LEU A 148 12.43 -3.69 0.65
N MET A 149 13.69 -3.93 1.05
CA MET A 149 14.05 -4.36 2.39
C MET A 149 15.25 -3.59 2.94
N GLN A 150 15.35 -3.56 4.27
CA GLN A 150 16.55 -3.15 5.00
C GLN A 150 16.78 -4.08 6.18
N GLN A 151 18.00 -4.63 6.29
CA GLN A 151 18.40 -5.51 7.40
C GLN A 151 17.41 -6.67 7.65
N GLY A 152 16.88 -7.26 6.57
CA GLY A 152 15.88 -8.35 6.65
C GLY A 152 14.45 -7.91 7.02
N LYS A 153 14.18 -6.59 7.14
CA LYS A 153 12.84 -6.05 7.38
C LYS A 153 12.23 -5.51 6.09
N LEU A 154 10.93 -5.79 5.89
CA LEU A 154 10.15 -5.34 4.75
C LEU A 154 9.84 -3.84 4.86
N ILE A 155 10.09 -3.07 3.80
CA ILE A 155 9.75 -1.64 3.70
C ILE A 155 8.59 -1.43 2.74
N ALA A 156 8.57 -2.12 1.61
CA ALA A 156 7.49 -2.00 0.63
C ALA A 156 7.44 -3.19 -0.33
N PHE A 157 6.23 -3.49 -0.80
CA PHE A 157 5.99 -4.36 -1.94
C PHE A 157 5.69 -3.55 -3.20
N PHE A 158 6.25 -4.00 -4.32
CA PHE A 158 5.92 -3.55 -5.67
C PHE A 158 5.40 -4.73 -6.48
N SER A 159 4.32 -4.50 -7.24
CA SER A 159 3.77 -5.51 -8.14
C SER A 159 3.04 -4.83 -9.29
N LYS A 160 3.27 -5.34 -10.51
CA LYS A 160 2.65 -4.82 -11.73
C LYS A 160 2.52 -5.92 -12.78
N ALA A 161 1.39 -5.94 -13.49
CA ALA A 161 1.23 -6.78 -14.67
C ALA A 161 2.07 -6.24 -15.84
N LEU A 162 2.69 -7.13 -16.61
CA LEU A 162 3.41 -6.73 -17.83
C LEU A 162 2.41 -6.31 -18.91
N ALA A 163 2.73 -5.20 -19.59
CA ALA A 163 1.96 -4.77 -20.75
C ALA A 163 2.10 -5.79 -21.89
N PRO A 164 1.10 -5.95 -22.78
CA PRO A 164 1.16 -6.91 -23.89
C PRO A 164 2.42 -6.79 -24.76
N ARG A 165 2.85 -5.55 -25.05
CA ARG A 165 4.09 -5.24 -25.77
C ARG A 165 5.38 -5.73 -25.09
N HIS A 166 5.34 -6.09 -23.82
CA HIS A 166 6.49 -6.52 -23.02
C HIS A 166 6.44 -8.02 -22.68
N MET A 167 5.34 -8.72 -23.03
CA MET A 167 5.22 -10.16 -22.75
C MET A 167 6.18 -11.01 -23.59
N GLY A 168 6.52 -10.56 -24.81
CA GLY A 168 7.46 -11.25 -25.70
C GLY A 168 8.94 -11.03 -25.36
N LEU A 169 9.26 -10.17 -24.40
CA LEU A 169 10.64 -9.92 -23.98
C LEU A 169 11.26 -11.15 -23.30
N SER A 170 12.58 -11.26 -23.36
CA SER A 170 13.33 -12.27 -22.61
C SER A 170 13.15 -12.08 -21.10
N THR A 171 13.43 -13.13 -20.32
CA THR A 171 13.39 -13.05 -18.85
C THR A 171 14.35 -11.98 -18.33
N TYR A 172 15.54 -11.85 -18.91
CA TYR A 172 16.53 -10.82 -18.54
C TYR A 172 16.00 -9.40 -18.74
N GLU A 173 15.36 -9.12 -19.87
CA GLU A 173 14.76 -7.81 -20.13
C GLU A 173 13.60 -7.53 -19.18
N LYS A 174 12.80 -8.55 -18.84
CA LYS A 174 11.71 -8.41 -17.87
C LYS A 174 12.22 -8.15 -16.45
N GLU A 175 13.28 -8.82 -16.02
CA GLU A 175 13.97 -8.56 -14.74
C GLU A 175 14.51 -7.13 -14.69
N TYR A 176 15.19 -6.70 -15.75
CA TYR A 176 15.69 -5.33 -15.87
C TYR A 176 14.56 -4.28 -15.82
N MET A 177 13.43 -4.57 -16.47
CA MET A 177 12.25 -3.72 -16.40
C MET A 177 11.70 -3.55 -14.98
N VAL A 178 11.81 -4.58 -14.14
CA VAL A 178 11.39 -4.49 -12.74
C VAL A 178 12.24 -3.46 -12.02
N VAL A 179 13.56 -3.55 -12.17
CA VAL A 179 14.53 -2.62 -11.55
C VAL A 179 14.26 -1.17 -11.97
N LEU A 180 13.87 -0.94 -13.24
CA LEU A 180 13.54 0.40 -13.72
C LEU A 180 12.16 0.92 -13.26
N SER A 181 11.24 0.02 -12.91
CA SER A 181 9.85 0.37 -12.61
C SER A 181 9.53 0.44 -11.12
N ALA A 182 10.31 -0.26 -10.30
CA ALA A 182 10.17 -0.33 -8.85
C ALA A 182 10.80 0.90 -8.18
#